data_AF-A0A914M9M6-F1
#
_entry.id   AF-A0A914M9M6-F1
#
_cell.length_a   1.000
_cell.length_b   1.000
_cell.length_c   1.000
_cell.angle_alpha   90.00
_cell.angle_beta   90.00
_cell.angle_gamma   90.00
#
_symmetry.space_group_name_H-M   'P 1'
#
loop_
_entity.id
_entity.type
_entity.pdbx_description
1 polymer ?
#
loop_
_entity_poly.entity_id
_entity_poly.type
_entity_poly.pdbx_seq_one_letter_code
_entity_poly.pdbx_strand_id
1 'polypeptide(L)'
;MASKLPKIASSNIKNQESTPFFAWIRDFFLGVKRLPITPPPGLPTEDGESYYQPHTRFPNTQSSRSVEPASTEEGIVRKIADNYYLSRDARRAVMPPGSILEEDSKEIAGQPEADGSISDDVPGKNVGPKQNYGFNPKIPTPGFGYEWVRSIENEGFTQQKDPDLAKAQKFDKYLKA
;
A
#
# COMPACT_ATOMS: atom_id res chain seq x y z
N MET A 1 7.18 -3.30 27.09
CA MET A 1 6.30 -2.64 28.07
C MET A 1 5.68 -1.42 27.42
N ALA A 2 4.36 -1.35 27.29
CA ALA A 2 3.72 -0.16 26.73
C ALA A 2 4.02 1.03 27.65
N SER A 3 4.83 1.99 27.18
CA SER A 3 4.98 3.27 27.85
C SER A 3 3.61 3.93 27.84
N LYS A 4 2.89 3.85 28.96
CA LYS A 4 1.61 4.55 29.12
C LYS A 4 1.92 6.02 29.12
N LEU A 5 1.84 6.64 27.95
CA LEU A 5 1.93 8.09 27.81
C LEU A 5 0.99 8.72 28.84
N PRO A 6 1.43 9.75 29.58
CA PRO A 6 0.57 10.41 30.56
C PRO A 6 -0.68 10.90 29.82
N LYS A 7 -1.86 10.57 30.34
CA LYS A 7 -3.14 11.09 29.82
C LYS A 7 -3.48 12.40 30.52
N ILE A 8 -4.24 13.29 29.86
CA ILE A 8 -4.71 14.55 30.48
C ILE A 8 -5.59 14.24 31.69
N ALA A 9 -6.40 13.19 31.60
CA ALA A 9 -7.37 12.79 32.60
C ALA A 9 -7.40 11.26 32.75
N SER A 10 -7.85 10.79 33.91
CA SER A 10 -8.10 9.37 34.14
C SER A 10 -9.20 8.86 33.21
N SER A 11 -9.16 7.57 32.87
CA SER A 11 -10.22 6.91 32.07
C SER A 11 -11.58 6.92 32.76
N ASN A 12 -11.62 7.15 34.07
CA ASN A 12 -12.85 7.13 34.88
C ASN A 12 -13.64 8.44 34.78
N ILE A 13 -13.05 9.50 34.21
CA ILE A 13 -13.76 10.75 33.98
C ILE A 13 -14.80 10.53 32.89
N LYS A 14 -16.07 10.79 33.24
CA LYS A 14 -17.18 10.75 32.29
C LYS A 14 -17.07 11.92 31.33
N ASN A 15 -17.15 11.62 30.04
CA ASN A 15 -17.15 12.64 29.00
C ASN A 15 -18.48 13.36 28.92
N GLN A 16 -18.47 14.55 28.33
CA GLN A 16 -19.71 15.21 27.99
C GLN A 16 -20.39 14.44 26.86
N GLU A 17 -21.52 13.83 27.17
CA GLU A 17 -22.35 13.12 26.22
C GLU A 17 -23.70 13.82 26.07
N SER A 18 -24.38 13.59 24.95
CA SER A 18 -25.75 14.05 24.76
C SER A 18 -26.67 13.33 25.75
N THR A 19 -27.80 13.95 26.11
CA THR A 19 -28.78 13.27 26.96
C THR A 19 -29.27 11.99 26.25
N PRO A 20 -29.69 10.95 26.98
CA PRO A 20 -30.04 9.66 26.38
C PRO A 20 -31.05 9.76 25.23
N PHE A 21 -32.00 10.70 25.32
CA PHE A 21 -32.96 10.96 24.26
C PHE A 21 -32.32 11.52 22.97
N PHE A 22 -31.44 12.53 23.07
CA PHE A 22 -30.74 13.07 21.90
C PHE A 22 -29.69 12.10 21.37
N ALA A 23 -29.05 11.30 22.23
CA ALA A 23 -28.17 10.22 21.82
C ALA A 23 -28.92 9.18 20.98
N TRP A 24 -30.12 8.80 21.42
CA TRP A 24 -30.99 7.89 20.68
C TRP A 24 -31.41 8.47 19.32
N ILE A 25 -31.85 9.74 19.28
CA ILE A 25 -32.18 10.43 18.01
C ILE A 25 -30.98 10.43 17.05
N ARG A 26 -29.80 10.81 17.54
CA ARG A 26 -28.55 10.83 16.77
C ARG A 26 -28.24 9.44 16.20
N ASP A 27 -28.29 8.41 17.04
CA ASP A 27 -27.95 7.04 16.65
C ASP A 27 -28.95 6.46 15.66
N PHE A 28 -30.22 6.85 15.80
CA PHE A 28 -31.27 6.49 14.85
C PHE A 28 -31.03 7.13 13.48
N PHE A 29 -30.80 8.45 13.41
CA PHE A 29 -30.57 9.14 12.14
C PHE A 29 -29.25 8.77 11.45
N LEU A 30 -28.19 8.52 12.22
CA LEU A 30 -26.91 8.06 11.68
C LEU A 30 -26.94 6.56 11.32
N GLY A 31 -27.97 5.83 11.77
CA GLY A 31 -28.07 4.40 11.63
C GLY A 31 -26.85 3.72 12.23
N VAL A 32 -26.53 4.04 13.49
CA VAL A 32 -25.48 3.39 14.28
C VAL A 32 -25.92 1.97 14.63
N LYS A 33 -27.17 1.81 15.07
CA LYS A 33 -27.82 0.50 15.26
C LYS A 33 -28.67 0.18 14.03
N ARG A 34 -28.07 -0.45 13.01
CA ARG A 34 -28.83 -0.89 11.81
C ARG A 34 -29.35 -2.32 11.97
N LEU A 35 -30.35 -2.63 11.15
CA LEU A 35 -30.79 -4.01 10.94
C LEU A 35 -29.61 -4.87 10.47
N PRO A 36 -29.57 -6.17 10.84
CA PRO A 36 -28.45 -7.09 10.55
C PRO A 36 -28.19 -7.34 9.05
N ILE A 37 -28.97 -6.71 8.17
CA ILE A 37 -28.85 -6.80 6.71
C ILE A 37 -27.74 -5.88 6.16
N THR A 38 -27.46 -4.76 6.83
CA THR A 38 -26.42 -3.80 6.40
C THR A 38 -25.28 -3.75 7.40
N PRO A 39 -24.01 -3.81 6.97
CA PRO A 39 -22.89 -3.70 7.89
C PRO A 39 -22.98 -2.34 8.62
N PRO A 40 -22.79 -2.33 9.94
CA PRO A 40 -22.95 -1.11 10.71
C PRO A 40 -21.84 -0.11 10.30
N PRO A 41 -22.14 1.19 10.18
CA PRO A 41 -21.12 2.19 9.90
C PRO A 41 -20.20 2.30 11.12
N GLY A 42 -18.93 1.92 10.95
CA GLY A 42 -17.92 1.97 12.00
C GLY A 42 -17.18 0.64 12.15
N LEU A 43 -16.30 0.60 13.16
CA LEU A 43 -15.61 -0.63 13.54
C LEU A 43 -16.62 -1.57 14.24
N PRO A 44 -16.69 -2.86 13.86
CA PRO A 44 -17.55 -3.82 14.55
C PRO A 44 -17.05 -3.99 15.99
N THR A 45 -17.97 -3.83 16.94
CA THR A 45 -17.73 -4.19 18.35
C THR A 45 -17.98 -5.71 18.52
N GLU A 46 -17.58 -6.30 19.64
CA GLU A 46 -17.79 -7.74 19.93
C GLU A 46 -19.24 -8.20 19.75
N ASP A 47 -20.21 -7.31 20.01
CA ASP A 47 -21.64 -7.56 19.86
C ASP A 47 -22.17 -7.40 18.42
N GLY A 48 -21.31 -7.05 17.46
CA GLY A 48 -21.70 -6.81 16.06
C GLY A 48 -22.43 -5.48 15.80
N GLU A 49 -22.68 -4.67 16.83
CA GLU A 49 -23.17 -3.29 16.70
C GLU A 49 -22.01 -2.30 16.48
N SER A 50 -22.26 -1.19 15.78
CA SER A 50 -21.33 -0.06 15.81
C SER A 50 -21.63 0.86 16.99
N TYR A 51 -20.58 1.46 17.51
CA TYR A 51 -20.64 2.49 18.53
C TYR A 51 -20.43 3.86 17.88
N TYR A 52 -21.23 4.85 18.26
CA TYR A 52 -21.01 6.22 17.81
C TYR A 52 -19.71 6.77 18.41
N GLN A 53 -18.72 7.04 17.57
CA GLN A 53 -17.48 7.67 18.00
C GLN A 53 -17.60 9.20 17.89
N PRO A 54 -17.55 9.94 19.01
CA PRO A 54 -17.61 11.39 18.97
C PRO A 54 -16.38 11.99 18.27
N HIS A 55 -16.60 12.97 17.40
CA HIS A 55 -15.53 13.70 16.72
C HIS A 55 -14.81 14.70 17.64
N THR A 56 -15.43 15.06 18.76
CA THR A 56 -14.84 15.94 19.76
C THR A 56 -13.81 15.22 20.59
N ARG A 57 -12.71 15.92 20.87
CA ARG A 57 -11.64 15.41 21.74
C ARG A 57 -12.03 15.63 23.20
N PHE A 58 -11.87 14.59 24.01
CA PHE A 58 -12.14 14.65 25.45
C PHE A 58 -10.86 14.43 26.26
N PRO A 59 -10.77 14.98 27.49
CA PRO A 59 -9.58 14.85 28.31
C PRO A 59 -9.11 13.41 28.54
N ASN A 60 -10.02 12.44 28.66
CA ASN A 60 -9.67 11.03 28.88
C ASN A 60 -9.22 10.28 27.61
N THR A 61 -9.45 10.84 26.42
CA THR A 61 -9.05 10.27 25.12
C THR A 61 -7.74 10.84 24.61
N GLN A 62 -7.29 11.99 25.14
CA GLN A 62 -6.08 12.67 24.70
C GLN A 62 -4.88 12.40 25.62
N SER A 63 -3.68 12.37 25.04
CA SER A 63 -2.42 12.41 25.79
C SER A 63 -2.22 13.77 26.46
N SER A 64 -1.50 13.79 27.59
CA SER A 64 -1.14 14.99 28.34
C SER A 64 -0.45 16.02 27.45
N ARG A 65 -0.65 17.29 27.75
CA ARG A 65 0.08 18.40 27.12
C ARG A 65 1.53 18.48 27.61
N SER A 66 1.79 17.99 28.83
CA SER A 66 3.15 17.80 29.34
C SER A 66 3.66 16.46 28.85
N VAL A 67 4.73 16.51 28.04
CA VAL A 67 5.39 15.32 27.51
C VAL A 67 6.75 15.22 28.19
N GLU A 68 7.08 14.05 28.72
CA GLU A 68 8.42 13.74 29.21
C GLU A 68 9.43 13.86 28.05
N PRO A 69 10.66 14.33 28.31
CA PRO A 69 11.66 14.44 27.25
C PRO A 69 11.86 13.07 26.59
N ALA A 70 11.65 13.01 25.27
CA ALA A 70 11.82 11.80 24.51
C ALA A 70 13.30 11.42 24.43
N SER A 71 13.63 10.17 24.75
CA SER A 71 14.91 9.56 24.39
C SER A 71 14.71 8.86 23.04
N THR A 72 15.12 9.53 21.96
CA THR A 72 15.05 8.95 20.61
C THR A 72 16.23 8.02 20.39
N GLU A 73 15.98 6.86 19.79
CA GLU A 73 17.06 5.99 19.31
C GLU A 73 17.92 6.75 18.30
N GLU A 74 19.23 6.51 18.36
CA GLU A 74 20.16 7.11 17.44
C GLU A 74 20.09 6.44 16.07
N GLY A 75 20.30 7.23 15.00
CA GLY A 75 20.39 6.67 13.66
C GLY A 75 21.59 5.72 13.51
N ILE A 76 21.45 4.75 12.60
CA ILE A 76 22.41 3.66 12.32
C ILE A 76 23.86 4.15 12.11
N VAL A 77 24.01 5.40 11.68
CA VAL A 77 25.28 6.03 11.28
C VAL A 77 26.01 6.72 12.44
N ARG A 78 25.51 6.71 13.68
CA ARG A 78 26.26 7.21 14.86
C ARG A 78 27.22 6.15 15.43
N LYS A 79 28.10 5.62 14.58
CA LYS A 79 29.17 4.71 14.99
C LYS A 79 30.47 5.46 15.22
N ILE A 80 31.19 5.11 16.27
CA ILE A 80 32.47 5.72 16.67
C ILE A 80 33.64 5.17 15.84
N ALA A 81 33.57 3.92 15.40
CA ALA A 81 34.57 3.25 14.55
C ALA A 81 33.95 2.77 13.24
N ASP A 82 34.79 2.56 12.22
CA ASP A 82 34.42 2.03 10.89
C ASP A 82 33.26 2.77 10.21
N ASN A 83 33.25 4.11 10.35
CA ASN A 83 32.17 4.98 9.89
C ASN A 83 32.65 6.08 8.94
N TYR A 84 33.55 5.71 8.02
CA TYR A 84 34.06 6.63 7.01
C TYR A 84 32.93 7.12 6.11
N TYR A 85 32.90 8.43 5.86
CA TYR A 85 31.86 9.03 5.00
C TYR A 85 31.91 8.46 3.57
N LEU A 86 33.12 8.13 3.08
CA LEU A 86 33.36 7.59 1.76
C LEU A 86 32.54 6.33 1.45
N SER A 87 32.40 5.41 2.40
CA SER A 87 31.68 4.13 2.17
C SER A 87 30.16 4.27 2.18
N ARG A 88 29.62 5.45 2.54
CA ARG A 88 28.17 5.69 2.66
C ARG A 88 27.67 6.92 1.90
N ASP A 89 28.55 7.64 1.21
CA ASP A 89 28.15 8.81 0.42
C ASP A 89 27.52 8.38 -0.90
N ALA A 90 26.25 7.96 -0.84
CA ALA A 90 25.48 7.58 -2.01
C ALA A 90 25.38 8.71 -3.05
N ARG A 91 25.53 9.98 -2.64
CA ARG A 91 25.49 11.14 -3.55
C ARG A 91 26.66 11.15 -4.53
N ARG A 92 27.79 10.55 -4.15
CA ARG A 92 28.98 10.42 -5.00
C ARG A 92 29.06 9.07 -5.71
N ALA A 93 28.18 8.13 -5.35
CA ALA A 93 28.08 6.84 -6.02
C ALA A 93 27.17 6.87 -7.27
N VAL A 94 26.42 7.96 -7.47
CA VAL A 94 25.58 8.14 -8.66
C VAL A 94 26.48 8.30 -9.88
N MET A 95 26.43 7.31 -10.77
CA MET A 95 27.08 7.38 -12.08
C MET A 95 26.24 8.23 -13.05
N PRO A 96 26.86 8.84 -14.07
CA PRO A 96 26.10 9.41 -15.17
C PRO A 96 25.18 8.35 -15.80
N PRO A 97 24.03 8.74 -16.36
CA PRO A 97 23.16 7.80 -17.06
C PRO A 97 23.95 7.14 -18.20
N GLY A 98 23.86 5.81 -18.30
CA GLY A 98 24.50 5.07 -19.39
C GLY A 98 23.96 5.51 -20.76
N SER A 99 24.84 5.72 -21.72
CA SER A 99 24.51 5.88 -23.13
C SER A 99 23.84 4.58 -23.62
N ILE A 100 22.61 4.69 -24.14
CA ILE A 100 21.90 3.53 -24.72
C ILE A 100 22.30 3.33 -26.20
N LEU A 101 22.72 4.42 -26.86
CA LEU A 101 23.21 4.43 -28.23
C LEU A 101 24.45 5.33 -28.25
N GLU A 102 25.59 4.76 -28.61
CA GLU A 102 26.79 5.53 -28.94
C GLU A 102 26.93 5.52 -30.46
N GLU A 103 26.85 6.68 -31.12
CA GLU A 103 26.99 6.76 -32.59
C GLU A 103 28.40 6.38 -33.08
N ASP A 104 29.39 6.31 -32.19
CA ASP A 104 30.81 6.10 -32.53
C ASP A 104 31.45 4.82 -31.94
N SER A 105 30.66 3.92 -31.33
CA SER A 105 31.13 2.55 -31.14
C SER A 105 30.62 1.71 -32.31
N LYS A 106 31.56 1.15 -33.08
CA LYS A 106 31.29 0.09 -34.04
C LYS A 106 30.84 -1.18 -33.29
N GLU A 107 29.74 -1.11 -32.58
CA GLU A 107 29.02 -2.30 -32.15
C GLU A 107 28.13 -2.72 -33.31
N ILE A 108 28.74 -3.61 -34.07
CA ILE A 108 28.16 -4.36 -35.16
C ILE A 108 26.92 -5.08 -34.61
N ALA A 109 25.73 -4.50 -34.82
CA ALA A 109 24.47 -5.22 -34.77
C ALA A 109 24.47 -6.20 -35.97
N GLY A 110 24.98 -7.41 -35.73
CA GLY A 110 25.09 -8.50 -36.70
C GLY A 110 26.46 -8.55 -37.36
N GLN A 111 27.43 -9.25 -36.76
CA GLN A 111 28.55 -9.70 -37.57
C GLN A 111 27.96 -10.63 -38.63
N PRO A 112 28.20 -10.40 -39.93
CA PRO A 112 27.84 -11.40 -40.91
C PRO A 112 28.65 -12.65 -40.56
N GLU A 113 27.96 -13.78 -40.42
CA GLU A 113 28.65 -15.07 -40.51
C GLU A 113 29.44 -15.09 -41.83
N ALA A 114 30.54 -15.85 -41.88
CA ALA A 114 31.57 -15.76 -42.92
C ALA A 114 31.07 -15.89 -44.39
N ASP A 115 29.81 -16.26 -44.60
CA ASP A 115 29.13 -16.38 -45.89
C ASP A 115 28.32 -15.14 -46.31
N GLY A 116 28.35 -14.04 -45.53
CA GLY A 116 27.75 -12.75 -45.93
C GLY A 116 26.24 -12.64 -45.75
N SER A 117 25.59 -13.58 -45.06
CA SER A 117 24.18 -13.45 -44.67
C SER A 117 24.02 -12.65 -43.37
N ILE A 118 23.12 -11.67 -43.38
CA ILE A 118 22.72 -10.90 -42.19
C ILE A 118 21.73 -11.77 -41.40
N SER A 119 22.10 -12.18 -40.18
CA SER A 119 21.16 -12.82 -39.27
C SER A 119 20.14 -11.79 -38.78
N ASP A 120 18.85 -11.98 -39.06
CA ASP A 120 17.75 -11.11 -38.58
C ASP A 120 17.53 -11.16 -37.06
N ASP A 121 18.27 -12.01 -36.35
CA ASP A 121 18.11 -12.33 -34.93
C ASP A 121 19.07 -11.54 -34.01
N VAL A 122 19.13 -10.21 -34.18
CA VAL A 122 19.84 -9.35 -33.22
C VAL A 122 18.93 -9.09 -32.01
N PRO A 123 19.32 -9.48 -30.77
CA PRO A 123 18.55 -9.16 -29.57
C PRO A 123 18.51 -7.64 -29.37
N GLY A 124 17.30 -7.08 -29.30
CA GLY A 124 17.08 -5.64 -29.04
C GLY A 124 16.66 -4.77 -30.24
N LYS A 125 16.44 -5.34 -31.44
CA LYS A 125 15.88 -4.57 -32.58
C LYS A 125 14.46 -4.10 -32.26
N ASN A 126 14.23 -2.79 -32.26
CA ASN A 126 12.92 -2.19 -32.00
C ASN A 126 12.04 -2.34 -33.26
N VAL A 127 11.06 -3.25 -33.21
CA VAL A 127 10.23 -3.63 -34.39
C VAL A 127 8.88 -2.91 -34.42
N GLY A 128 8.75 -1.83 -33.65
CA GLY A 128 7.56 -0.98 -33.62
C GLY A 128 6.42 -1.49 -32.71
N PRO A 129 5.34 -0.71 -32.58
CA PRO A 129 4.36 -0.88 -31.50
C PRO A 129 3.56 -2.19 -31.55
N LYS A 130 3.37 -2.78 -32.73
CA LYS A 130 2.59 -4.02 -32.89
C LYS A 130 3.35 -5.28 -32.46
N GLN A 131 4.68 -5.23 -32.37
CA GLN A 131 5.54 -6.38 -32.09
C GLN A 131 6.35 -6.22 -30.79
N ASN A 132 6.43 -5.00 -30.24
CA ASN A 132 7.09 -4.71 -28.96
C ASN A 132 6.19 -4.93 -27.73
N TYR A 133 4.87 -4.90 -27.86
CA TYR A 133 3.94 -5.10 -26.75
C TYR A 133 3.38 -6.52 -26.78
N GLY A 134 3.83 -7.37 -25.84
CA GLY A 134 3.45 -8.78 -25.70
C GLY A 134 4.62 -9.63 -25.20
N PHE A 135 4.36 -10.89 -24.84
CA PHE A 135 5.37 -11.91 -24.48
C PHE A 135 6.26 -12.21 -25.69
N ASN A 136 7.14 -11.28 -26.04
CA ASN A 136 8.23 -11.53 -26.98
C ASN A 136 9.45 -11.99 -26.17
N PRO A 137 9.86 -13.26 -26.24
CA PRO A 137 10.97 -13.79 -25.44
C PRO A 137 12.32 -13.11 -25.74
N LYS A 138 12.41 -12.33 -26.82
CA LYS A 138 13.63 -11.62 -27.25
C LYS A 138 13.72 -10.17 -26.79
N ILE A 139 12.65 -9.56 -26.26
CA ILE A 139 12.67 -8.16 -25.78
C ILE A 139 11.98 -8.11 -24.41
N PRO A 140 12.72 -7.96 -23.29
CA PRO A 140 12.10 -7.89 -21.98
C PRO A 140 11.26 -6.61 -21.88
N THR A 141 9.96 -6.74 -21.63
CA THR A 141 9.08 -5.59 -21.39
C THR A 141 9.46 -4.95 -20.05
N PRO A 142 9.90 -3.67 -20.00
CA PRO A 142 10.29 -3.06 -18.74
C PRO A 142 9.08 -2.95 -17.81
N GLY A 143 9.18 -3.55 -16.61
CA GLY A 143 8.22 -3.34 -15.51
C GLY A 143 6.90 -4.12 -15.55
N PHE A 144 6.75 -5.17 -16.37
CA PHE A 144 5.46 -5.89 -16.45
C PHE A 144 5.35 -7.11 -15.52
N GLY A 145 4.17 -7.23 -14.88
CA GLY A 145 3.68 -8.46 -14.24
C GLY A 145 2.70 -8.31 -13.07
N TYR A 146 2.43 -7.10 -12.55
CA TYR A 146 1.51 -6.94 -11.42
C TYR A 146 0.06 -6.83 -11.89
N GLU A 147 -0.75 -7.85 -11.59
CA GLU A 147 -2.20 -7.87 -11.79
C GLU A 147 -2.86 -7.75 -10.40
N TRP A 148 -3.83 -6.86 -10.25
CA TRP A 148 -4.61 -6.79 -9.02
C TRP A 148 -5.46 -8.06 -8.90
N VAL A 149 -5.33 -8.75 -7.76
CA VAL A 149 -6.11 -9.96 -7.47
C VAL A 149 -7.10 -9.67 -6.35
N ARG A 150 -8.34 -10.09 -6.56
CA ARG A 150 -9.44 -10.03 -5.62
C ARG A 150 -9.39 -11.24 -4.67
N SER A 151 -9.60 -11.02 -3.38
CA SER A 151 -9.81 -12.10 -2.40
C SER A 151 -11.17 -11.92 -1.73
N ILE A 152 -11.96 -12.99 -1.71
CA ILE A 152 -13.29 -13.02 -1.08
C ILE A 152 -13.20 -12.67 0.41
N GLU A 153 -12.12 -13.09 1.08
CA GLU A 153 -11.88 -12.82 2.51
C GLU A 153 -11.82 -11.32 2.81
N ASN A 154 -11.36 -10.51 1.85
CA ASN A 154 -11.21 -9.07 1.98
C ASN A 154 -12.42 -8.28 1.45
N GLU A 155 -13.43 -8.96 0.89
CA GLU A 155 -14.67 -8.34 0.43
C GLU A 155 -15.59 -7.99 1.62
N GLY A 156 -16.52 -7.05 1.40
CA GLY A 156 -17.53 -6.72 2.40
C GLY A 156 -18.47 -7.90 2.67
N PHE A 157 -18.96 -8.03 3.91
CA PHE A 157 -19.88 -9.11 4.32
C PHE A 157 -21.10 -9.29 3.40
N THR A 158 -21.65 -8.18 2.88
CA THR A 158 -22.79 -8.21 1.96
C THR A 158 -22.42 -8.79 0.60
N GLN A 159 -21.21 -8.52 0.12
CA GLN A 159 -20.69 -9.05 -1.14
C GLN A 159 -20.37 -10.54 -1.02
N GLN A 160 -19.78 -10.97 0.10
CA GLN A 160 -19.50 -12.38 0.38
C GLN A 160 -20.77 -13.24 0.38
N LYS A 161 -21.91 -12.68 0.77
CA LYS A 161 -23.20 -13.40 0.91
C LYS A 161 -24.14 -13.23 -0.28
N ASP A 162 -23.75 -12.48 -1.30
CA ASP A 162 -24.61 -12.20 -2.46
C ASP A 162 -24.65 -13.42 -3.41
N PRO A 163 -25.82 -14.07 -3.59
CA PRO A 163 -25.93 -15.25 -4.44
C PRO A 163 -25.74 -14.95 -5.93
N ASP A 164 -25.96 -13.72 -6.37
CA ASP A 164 -25.77 -13.33 -7.77
C ASP A 164 -24.31 -12.98 -8.05
N LEU A 165 -23.64 -12.35 -7.09
CA LEU A 165 -22.18 -12.15 -7.17
C LEU A 165 -21.44 -13.49 -7.16
N ALA A 166 -21.88 -14.46 -6.36
CA ALA A 166 -21.31 -15.81 -6.33
C ALA A 166 -21.42 -16.55 -7.68
N LYS A 167 -22.48 -16.27 -8.47
CA LYS A 167 -22.59 -16.81 -9.84
C LYS A 167 -21.64 -16.11 -10.80
N ALA A 168 -21.50 -14.79 -10.69
CA ALA A 168 -20.61 -14.00 -11.54
C ALA A 168 -19.12 -14.27 -11.24
N GLN A 169 -18.77 -14.55 -9.98
CA GLN A 169 -17.42 -14.91 -9.51
C GLN A 169 -16.80 -16.09 -10.29
N LYS A 170 -17.62 -17.04 -10.77
CA LYS A 170 -17.15 -18.19 -11.57
C LYS A 170 -16.49 -17.79 -12.88
N PHE A 171 -16.78 -16.58 -13.37
CA PHE A 171 -16.26 -16.05 -14.62
C PHE A 171 -15.22 -14.94 -14.40
N ASP A 172 -14.88 -14.65 -13.14
CA ASP A 172 -13.91 -13.62 -12.83
C ASP A 172 -12.48 -14.17 -12.86
N LYS A 173 -11.72 -13.72 -13.87
CA LYS A 173 -10.30 -14.05 -14.04
C LYS A 173 -9.43 -13.52 -12.89
N TYR A 174 -9.87 -12.45 -12.22
CA TYR A 174 -9.08 -11.76 -11.19
C TYR A 174 -9.37 -12.28 -9.78
N LEU A 175 -10.23 -13.29 -9.62
CA LEU A 175 -10.49 -13.93 -8.35
C LEU A 175 -9.32 -14.84 -7.97
N LYS A 176 -8.76 -14.65 -6.77
CA LYS A 176 -7.74 -15.55 -6.23
C LYS A 176 -8.38 -16.93 -6.02
N ALA A 177 -7.86 -17.94 -6.71
CA ALA A 177 -8.20 -19.34 -6.47
C ALA A 177 -7.78 -19.79 -5.07
#